data_AF-A0A972E1Q3-F1
#
_entry.id   AF-A0A972E1Q3-F1
#
_cell.length_a   1.000
_cell.length_b   1.000
_cell.length_c   1.000
_cell.angle_alpha   90.00
_cell.angle_beta   90.00
_cell.angle_gamma   90.00
#
_symmetry.space_group_name_H-M   'P 1'
#
loop_
_entity.id
_entity.type
_entity.pdbx_description
1 polymer ?
#
loop_
_entity_poly.entity_id
_entity_poly.type
_entity_poly.pdbx_seq_one_letter_code
_entity_poly.pdbx_strand_id
1 'polypeptide(L)' 'MANWKRIHYLSALPDAVSSRLFSKKATPFGSNGITNEYLAIGPMLGPSIKNQSVKIESLSLDDILLELVRGGVTCSHC' A
#
# COMPACT_ATOMS: atom_id res chain seq x y z
N MET A 1 -5.55 -6.82 12.42
CA MET A 1 -6.14 -5.97 11.36
C MET A 1 -5.57 -4.54 11.32
N ALA A 2 -5.23 -3.93 12.46
CA ALA A 2 -4.83 -2.52 12.56
C ALA A 2 -3.63 -2.07 11.68
N ASN A 3 -2.76 -2.99 11.24
CA ASN A 3 -1.54 -2.67 10.51
C ASN A 3 -1.70 -2.61 8.98
N TRP A 4 -2.86 -3.03 8.45
CA TRP A 4 -3.10 -2.96 7.01
C TRP A 4 -3.42 -1.53 6.60
N LYS A 5 -2.57 -0.96 5.74
CA LYS A 5 -2.72 0.39 5.20
C LYS A 5 -2.61 0.38 3.69
N ARG A 6 -3.36 1.26 3.03
CA ARG A 6 -3.09 1.69 1.66
C ARG A 6 -2.28 2.97 1.71
N ILE A 7 -1.20 2.98 0.95
CA ILE A 7 -0.26 4.09 0.82
C ILE A 7 -0.45 4.64 -0.59
N HIS A 8 -0.94 5.88 -0.67
CA HIS A 8 -1.01 6.66 -1.90
C HIS A 8 0.21 7.57 -1.96
N TYR A 9 0.90 7.63 -3.10
CA TYR A 9 2.15 8.37 -3.28
C TYR A 9 2.25 9.02 -4.67
N LEU A 10 2.66 10.29 -4.71
CA LEU A 10 2.78 11.05 -5.96
C LEU A 10 4.10 10.79 -6.70
N SER A 11 5.16 10.45 -5.96
CA SER A 11 6.52 10.23 -6.47
C SER A 11 7.07 8.89 -5.97
N ALA A 12 8.18 8.43 -6.56
CA ALA A 12 8.81 7.18 -6.17
C ALA A 12 9.08 7.13 -4.65
N LEU A 13 8.71 6.01 -4.03
CA LEU A 13 9.04 5.74 -2.63
C LEU A 13 10.46 5.17 -2.52
N PRO A 14 11.14 5.36 -1.37
CA PRO A 14 12.39 4.66 -1.10
C PRO A 14 12.23 3.16 -1.26
N ASP A 15 13.24 2.46 -1.78
CA ASP A 15 13.16 1.02 -2.06
C ASP A 15 12.79 0.20 -0.83
N ALA A 16 13.31 0.57 0.34
CA ALA A 16 13.00 -0.06 1.62
C ALA A 16 11.50 -0.01 2.01
N VAL A 17 10.76 0.94 1.45
CA VAL A 17 9.31 1.07 1.58
C VAL A 17 8.60 0.38 0.41
N SER A 18 9.04 0.66 -0.83
CA SER A 18 8.43 0.15 -2.06
C SER A 18 8.45 -1.39 -2.15
N SER A 19 9.49 -2.03 -1.61
CA SER A 19 9.61 -3.50 -1.57
C SER A 19 8.59 -4.18 -0.67
N ARG A 20 7.99 -3.44 0.28
CA ARG A 20 7.00 -3.94 1.24
C ARG A 20 5.55 -3.59 0.88
N LEU A 21 5.36 -3.06 -0.33
CA LEU A 21 4.04 -2.80 -0.88
C LEU A 21 3.60 -3.94 -1.80
N PHE A 22 2.38 -4.41 -1.55
CA PHE A 22 1.63 -5.35 -2.39
C PHE A 22 0.65 -4.58 -3.28
N SER A 23 0.18 -5.23 -4.35
CA SER A 23 -0.84 -4.70 -5.27
C SER A 23 -0.55 -3.28 -5.74
N LYS A 24 0.71 -3.01 -6.13
CA LYS A 24 1.15 -1.69 -6.59
C LYS A 24 0.44 -1.32 -7.89
N LYS A 25 -0.23 -0.18 -7.90
CA LYS A 25 -0.97 0.34 -9.05
C LYS A 25 -0.56 1.77 -9.35
N ALA A 26 -0.13 2.02 -10.58
CA ALA A 26 0.09 3.36 -11.11
C ALA A 26 -1.22 3.93 -11.68
N THR A 27 -1.44 5.22 -11.47
CA THR A 27 -2.56 5.99 -12.01
C THR A 27 -2.07 7.35 -12.51
N PRO A 28 -2.86 8.08 -13.33
CA PRO A 28 -2.49 9.44 -13.75
C PRO A 28 -2.31 10.44 -12.59
N PHE A 29 -2.88 10.15 -11.42
CA PHE A 29 -2.84 11.02 -10.23
C PHE A 29 -1.80 10.57 -9.20
N GLY A 30 -0.91 9.65 -9.56
CA GLY A 30 0.06 9.04 -8.66
C GLY A 30 -0.12 7.53 -8.57
N SER A 31 0.57 6.91 -7.63
CA SER A 31 0.58 5.46 -7.46
C SER A 31 0.07 5.09 -6.07
N ASN A 32 -0.37 3.86 -5.91
CA ASN A 32 -0.73 3.32 -4.62
C ASN A 32 -0.27 1.87 -4.46
N GLY A 33 -0.23 1.42 -3.21
CA GLY A 33 0.01 0.03 -2.84
C GLY A 33 -0.45 -0.21 -1.41
N ILE A 34 -0.60 -1.48 -1.04
CA ILE A 34 -1.04 -1.86 0.30
C ILE A 34 0.09 -2.53 1.07
N THR A 35 0.07 -2.45 2.39
CA THR A 35 1.05 -3.09 3.25
C THR A 35 0.40 -3.56 4.54
N ASN A 36 0.87 -4.68 5.08
CA ASN A 36 0.57 -5.15 6.43
C ASN A 36 1.71 -4.88 7.41
N GLU A 37 2.76 -4.17 6.96
CA GLU A 37 3.98 -3.84 7.70
C GLU A 37 4.08 -2.34 8.01
N TYR A 38 2.95 -1.61 8.06
CA TYR A 38 2.97 -0.15 8.23
C TYR A 38 3.75 0.30 9.48
N LEU A 39 3.67 -0.41 10.60
CA LEU A 39 4.46 -0.11 11.80
C LEU A 39 5.98 -0.07 11.53
N ALA A 40 6.49 -0.85 10.59
CA ALA A 40 7.92 -0.89 10.27
C ALA A 40 8.35 0.24 9.33
N ILE A 41 7.48 0.65 8.39
CA ILE A 41 7.81 1.65 7.36
C ILE A 41 7.20 3.04 7.60
N GLY A 42 6.22 3.15 8.49
CA GLY A 42 5.52 4.39 8.85
C GLY A 42 6.47 5.52 9.27
N PRO A 43 7.48 5.27 10.13
CA PRO A 43 8.46 6.31 10.49
C PRO A 43 9.22 6.89 9.29
N MET A 44 9.48 6.08 8.25
CA MET A 44 10.18 6.51 7.03
C MET A 44 9.31 7.41 6.15
N LEU A 45 7.99 7.28 6.25
CA LEU A 45 7.01 8.06 5.48
C LEU A 45 6.72 9.43 6.11
N GLY A 46 7.16 9.68 7.35
CA GLY A 46 6.84 10.91 8.10
C GLY A 46 7.08 12.22 7.34
N PRO A 47 8.25 12.44 6.69
CA PRO A 47 8.49 13.63 5.88
C PRO A 47 7.53 13.75 4.68
N SER A 48 7.26 12.63 4.00
CA SER A 48 6.37 12.56 2.83
C SER A 48 4.88 12.73 3.19
N ILE A 49 4.49 12.39 4.41
CA ILE A 49 3.15 12.68 4.92
C ILE A 49 3.02 14.18 5.21
N LYS A 50 4.05 14.80 5.82
CA LYS A 50 4.03 16.23 6.15
C LYS A 50 3.97 17.13 4.92
N ASN A 51 4.62 16.76 3.83
CA ASN A 51 4.60 17.51 2.57
C ASN A 51 3.44 17.11 1.64
N GLN A 52 2.48 16.31 2.13
CA GLN A 52 1.31 15.83 1.38
C GLN A 52 1.62 15.02 0.10
N SER A 53 2.86 14.56 -0.08
CA SER A 53 3.22 13.66 -1.19
C SER A 53 2.78 12.21 -0.96
N VAL A 54 2.49 11.86 0.30
CA VAL A 54 1.98 10.55 0.70
C VAL A 54 0.71 10.70 1.55
N LYS A 55 -0.31 9.89 1.23
CA LYS A 55 -1.54 9.75 2.02
C LYS A 55 -1.69 8.31 2.49
N ILE A 56 -2.05 8.14 3.77
CA ILE A 56 -2.25 6.83 4.40
C ILE A 56 -3.74 6.62 4.65
N GLU A 57 -4.25 5.45 4.28
CA GLU A 57 -5.62 5.04 4.45
C GLU A 57 -5.65 3.68 5.19
N SER A 58 -6.56 3.53 6.15
CA SER A 58 -6.77 2.24 6.82
C SER A 58 -7.63 1.34 5.95
N LEU A 59 -7.25 0.06 5.83
CA LEU A 59 -8.04 -0.90 5.07
C LEU A 59 -8.95 -1.70 5.99
N SER A 60 -10.19 -1.91 5.55
CA SER A 60 -11.10 -2.89 6.14
C SER A 60 -10.69 -4.31 5.73
N LEU A 61 -11.31 -5.32 6.36
CA LEU A 61 -11.11 -6.71 5.94
C LEU A 61 -11.53 -6.91 4.48
N ASP A 62 -12.67 -6.36 4.10
CA ASP A 62 -13.22 -6.48 2.75
C ASP A 62 -12.29 -5.85 1.73
N ASP A 63 -11.70 -4.69 2.02
CA ASP A 63 -10.71 -4.07 1.14
C ASP A 63 -9.47 -4.95 0.97
N ILE A 64 -8.97 -5.55 2.05
CA ILE A 64 -7.82 -6.46 2.01
C ILE A 64 -8.14 -7.67 1.13
N LEU A 65 -9.30 -8.30 1.34
CA LEU A 65 -9.73 -9.46 0.57
C LEU A 65 -9.90 -9.11 -0.92
N LEU A 66 -10.50 -7.97 -1.24
CA LEU A 66 -10.66 -7.50 -2.62
C LEU A 66 -9.30 -7.26 -3.30
N GLU A 67 -8.34 -6.65 -2.60
CA GLU A 67 -7.00 -6.41 -3.15
C GLU A 67 -6.19 -7.69 -3.35
N LEU A 68 -6.33 -8.68 -2.46
CA LEU A 68 -5.68 -9.98 -2.60
C LEU A 68 -6.28 -10.82 -3.74
N VAL A 69 -7.62 -10.80 -3.89
CA VAL A 69 -8.30 -11.51 -4.99
C VAL A 69 -8.00 -10.85 -6.33
N ARG A 70 -8.05 -9.51 -6.42
CA ARG A 70 -7.69 -8.76 -7.63
C ARG A 70 -6.20 -8.89 -7.99
N GLY A 71 -5.34 -9.08 -7.00
CA GLY A 71 -3.91 -9.35 -7.16
C GLY A 71 -3.56 -10.76 -7.64
N GLY A 72 -4.55 -11.65 -7.79
CA GLY A 72 -4.35 -12.97 -8.36
C GLY A 72 -4.02 -14.07 -7.34
N VAL A 73 -4.87 -14.28 -6.34
CA VAL A 73 -5.11 -15.68 -5.92
C VAL A 73 -5.96 -16.32 -7.01
N THR A 74 -5.35 -16.65 -8.15
CA THR A 74 -5.93 -17.68 -9.02
C THR A 74 -5.88 -18.95 -8.20
N CYS A 75 -7.04 -19.45 -7.78
CA CYS A 75 -7.15 -20.78 -7.20
C CYS A 75 -6.59 -21.76 -8.24
N SER A 76 -5.36 -22.23 -8.05
CA SER A 76 -4.66 -23.13 -8.97
C SER A 76 -5.02 -24.60 -8.72
N HIS A 77 -6.24 -24.85 -8.24
CA HIS A 77 -6.87 -26.15 -8.10
C HIS A 77 -8.39 -25.95 -8.18
N CYS A 78 -8.92 -26.12 -9.39
CA CYS A 78 -10.29 -26.52 -9.65
C CYS A 78 -10.20 -27.81 -10.46
#